data_AF-A0A7W5YHQ2-F1
#
_entry.id   AF-A0A7W5YHQ2-F1
#
_cell.length_a   1.000
_cell.length_b   1.000
_cell.length_c   1.000
_cell.angle_alpha   90.00
_cell.angle_beta   90.00
_cell.angle_gamma   90.00
#
_symmetry.space_group_name_H-M   'P 1'
#
loop_
_entity.id
_entity.type
_entity.pdbx_description
1 polymer ?
#
loop_
_entity_poly.entity_id
_entity_poly.type
_entity_poly.pdbx_seq_one_letter_code
_entity_poly.pdbx_strand_id
1 'polypeptide(L)'
;MNTTIRDLVAKFGKLPVSIDQVGDDADLYAAGLTSFASVQLMLGIEEAFDIEFPDNLLNRKSFASISAIARTVDLIRDSRKVA
;
A
#
# COMPACT_ATOMS: atom_id res chain seq x y z
N MET A 1 8.42 -1.25 -8.62
CA MET A 1 7.68 -1.35 -7.34
C MET A 1 6.74 -0.17 -7.14
N ASN A 2 7.25 1.07 -7.03
CA ASN A 2 6.37 2.24 -6.81
C ASN A 2 5.30 2.44 -7.90
N THR A 3 5.61 2.16 -9.17
CA THR A 3 4.61 2.20 -10.26
C THR A 3 3.44 1.24 -10.00
N THR A 4 3.72 -0.02 -9.69
CA THR A 4 2.71 -1.02 -9.35
C THR A 4 1.88 -0.61 -8.12
N ILE A 5 2.53 -0.08 -7.07
CA ILE A 5 1.83 0.41 -5.89
C ILE A 5 0.90 1.58 -6.26
N ARG A 6 1.37 2.51 -7.09
CA ARG A 6 0.53 3.62 -7.60
C ARG A 6 -0.67 3.11 -8.36
N ASP A 7 -0.49 2.14 -9.25
CA ASP A 7 -1.59 1.54 -10.02
C ASP A 7 -2.62 0.88 -9.09
N LEU A 8 -2.15 0.16 -8.07
CA LEU A 8 -3.01 -0.45 -7.06
C LEU A 8 -3.75 0.60 -6.22
N VAL A 9 -3.10 1.68 -5.81
CA VAL A 9 -3.75 2.79 -5.08
C VAL A 9 -4.75 3.50 -5.98
N ALA A 10 -4.46 3.71 -7.26
CA ALA A 10 -5.42 4.27 -8.20
C ALA A 10 -6.64 3.36 -8.39
N LYS A 11 -6.42 2.05 -8.48
CA LYS A 11 -7.47 1.05 -8.68
C LYS A 11 -8.36 0.84 -7.46
N PHE A 12 -7.75 0.75 -6.27
CA PHE A 12 -8.45 0.35 -5.03
C PHE A 12 -8.62 1.48 -4.01
N GLY A 13 -7.76 2.49 -4.05
CA GLY A 13 -7.74 3.59 -3.08
C GLY A 13 -8.93 4.54 -3.21
N LYS A 14 -9.58 4.59 -4.38
CA LYS A 14 -10.75 5.45 -4.68
C LYS A 14 -10.55 6.91 -4.23
N LEU A 15 -9.36 7.43 -4.46
CA LEU A 15 -9.01 8.78 -4.07
C LEU A 15 -9.79 9.81 -4.92
N PRO A 16 -10.20 10.94 -4.33
CA PRO A 16 -10.82 12.06 -5.05
C PRO A 16 -9.85 12.77 -6.01
N VAL A 17 -8.55 12.51 -5.91
CA VAL A 17 -7.49 13.10 -6.73
C VAL A 17 -6.74 12.02 -7.53
N SER A 18 -6.16 12.39 -8.67
CA SER A 18 -5.31 11.47 -9.43
C SER A 18 -4.07 11.07 -8.61
N ILE A 19 -3.65 9.81 -8.70
CA ILE A 19 -2.46 9.29 -8.02
C ILE A 19 -1.18 9.99 -8.49
N ASP A 20 -1.18 10.54 -9.71
CA ASP A 20 -0.04 11.29 -10.27
C ASP A 20 0.19 12.63 -9.55
N GLN A 21 -0.83 13.14 -8.84
CA GLN A 21 -0.75 14.35 -8.03
C GLN A 21 -0.38 14.06 -6.57
N VAL A 22 -0.38 12.79 -6.18
CA VAL A 22 -0.06 12.37 -4.81
C VAL A 22 1.44 12.05 -4.75
N GLY A 23 2.18 12.78 -3.93
CA GLY A 23 3.60 12.51 -3.69
C GLY A 23 3.83 11.18 -2.97
N ASP A 24 5.02 10.60 -3.09
CA ASP A 24 5.33 9.27 -2.54
C ASP A 24 5.18 9.21 -1.01
N ASP A 25 5.48 10.32 -0.34
CA ASP A 25 5.38 10.49 1.12
C ASP A 25 4.08 11.18 1.59
N ALA A 26 3.14 11.46 0.67
CA ALA A 26 1.88 12.09 1.02
C ALA A 26 0.98 11.14 1.82
N ASP A 27 0.22 11.69 2.78
CA ASP A 27 -0.74 10.91 3.57
C ASP A 27 -1.96 10.55 2.71
N LEU A 28 -2.08 9.27 2.35
CA LEU A 28 -3.16 8.74 1.53
C LEU A 28 -4.52 8.88 2.21
N TYR A 29 -4.59 8.78 3.54
CA TYR A 29 -5.84 8.96 4.27
C TYR A 29 -6.26 10.42 4.29
N ALA A 30 -5.31 11.35 4.39
CA ALA A 30 -5.59 12.78 4.22
C ALA A 30 -6.03 13.08 2.77
N ALA A 31 -5.47 12.35 1.79
CA ALA A 31 -5.88 12.43 0.40
C ALA A 31 -7.24 11.77 0.10
N GLY A 32 -7.85 11.06 1.05
CA GLY A 32 -9.19 10.47 0.92
C GLY A 32 -9.26 8.94 0.98
N LEU A 33 -8.16 8.24 1.26
CA LEU A 33 -8.16 6.78 1.44
C LEU A 33 -9.03 6.41 2.64
N THR A 34 -9.99 5.53 2.41
CA THR A 34 -10.89 5.02 3.46
C THR A 34 -10.37 3.70 4.05
N SER A 35 -10.83 3.33 5.24
CA SER A 35 -10.47 2.04 5.84
C SER A 35 -10.87 0.85 4.94
N PHE A 36 -12.03 0.92 4.30
CA PHE A 36 -12.47 -0.11 3.36
C PHE A 36 -11.55 -0.18 2.12
N ALA A 37 -11.21 0.97 1.55
CA ALA A 37 -10.28 1.04 0.42
C ALA A 37 -8.88 0.52 0.79
N SER A 38 -8.40 0.76 2.03
CA SER A 38 -7.12 0.20 2.48
C SER A 38 -7.12 -1.33 2.60
N VAL A 39 -8.27 -1.95 2.94
CA VAL A 39 -8.39 -3.42 2.94
C VAL A 39 -8.36 -3.97 1.51
N GLN A 40 -9.07 -3.34 0.58
CA GLN A 40 -9.01 -3.75 -0.84
C GLN A 40 -7.62 -3.57 -1.43
N LEU A 41 -6.95 -2.48 -1.07
CA LEU A 41 -5.58 -2.21 -1.48
C LEU A 41 -4.62 -3.27 -0.93
N MET A 42 -4.77 -3.65 0.34
CA MET A 42 -3.97 -4.71 0.96
C MET A 42 -4.09 -6.02 0.18
N LEU A 43 -5.31 -6.49 -0.09
CA LEU A 43 -5.55 -7.71 -0.87
C LEU A 43 -4.94 -7.62 -2.27
N GLY A 44 -5.05 -6.46 -2.92
CA GLY A 44 -4.45 -6.24 -4.24
C GLY A 44 -2.92 -6.23 -4.23
N ILE A 45 -2.29 -5.79 -3.13
CA ILE A 45 -0.83 -5.84 -2.95
C ILE A 45 -0.39 -7.29 -2.70
N GLU A 46 -1.11 -8.02 -1.86
CA GLU A 46 -0.86 -9.45 -1.61
C GLU A 46 -0.84 -10.24 -2.92
N GLU A 47 -1.86 -10.07 -3.75
CA GLU A 47 -1.96 -10.70 -5.07
C GLU A 47 -0.84 -10.25 -6.03
N ALA A 48 -0.58 -8.94 -6.11
CA ALA A 48 0.38 -8.39 -7.08
C ALA A 48 1.84 -8.74 -6.78
N PHE A 49 2.19 -8.91 -5.50
CA PHE A 49 3.55 -9.20 -5.07
C PHE A 49 3.74 -10.63 -4.56
N ASP A 50 2.68 -11.46 -4.60
CA ASP A 50 2.65 -12.82 -4.04
C ASP A 50 3.09 -12.82 -2.56
N ILE A 51 2.47 -11.95 -1.76
CA ILE A 51 2.76 -11.79 -0.34
C ILE A 51 1.53 -11.88 0.55
N GLU A 52 1.77 -12.10 1.85
CA GLU A 52 0.75 -11.99 2.90
C GLU A 52 1.21 -10.96 3.92
N PHE A 53 0.32 -10.04 4.29
CA PHE A 53 0.59 -9.06 5.34
C PHE A 53 0.42 -9.70 6.71
N PRO A 54 1.47 -9.70 7.56
CA PRO A 54 1.32 -10.14 8.94
C PRO A 54 0.52 -9.12 9.77
N ASP A 55 -0.19 -9.60 10.79
CA ASP A 55 -1.08 -8.80 11.64
C ASP A 55 -0.41 -7.55 12.23
N ASN A 56 0.89 -7.62 12.55
CA ASN A 56 1.64 -6.48 13.09
C ASN A 56 1.87 -5.35 12.05
N LEU A 57 1.80 -5.67 10.76
CA LEU A 57 1.93 -4.73 9.65
C LEU A 57 0.57 -4.33 9.06
N LEU A 58 -0.53 -4.96 9.48
CA LEU A 58 -1.90 -4.56 9.11
C LEU A 58 -2.39 -3.36 9.94
N ASN A 59 -1.73 -2.21 9.77
CA ASN A 59 -2.05 -1.00 10.51
C ASN A 59 -2.00 0.26 9.62
N ARG A 60 -2.58 1.36 10.11
CA ARG A 60 -2.66 2.64 9.38
C ARG A 60 -1.29 3.14 8.89
N LYS A 61 -0.21 2.91 9.64
CA LYS A 61 1.13 3.41 9.27
C LYS A 61 1.66 2.72 8.02
N SER A 62 1.41 1.42 7.86
CA SER A 62 1.86 0.64 6.69
C SER A 62 1.20 1.10 5.38
N PHE A 63 -0.01 1.65 5.47
CA PHE A 63 -0.77 2.16 4.32
C PHE A 63 -0.86 3.69 4.28
N ALA A 64 -0.04 4.39 5.08
CA ALA A 64 -0.13 5.85 5.21
C ALA A 64 0.34 6.58 3.95
N SER A 65 1.31 6.04 3.22
CA SER A 65 1.87 6.63 2.00
C SER A 65 2.36 5.56 1.03
N ILE A 66 2.63 5.94 -0.22
CA ILE A 66 3.21 5.03 -1.22
C ILE A 66 4.57 4.51 -0.72
N SER A 67 5.40 5.39 -0.17
CA SER A 67 6.68 5.03 0.44
C SER A 67 6.52 4.05 1.62
N ALA A 68 5.49 4.23 2.45
CA ALA A 68 5.23 3.32 3.58
C ALA A 68 4.83 1.92 3.09
N ILE A 69 3.97 1.85 2.08
CA ILE A 69 3.56 0.58 1.46
C ILE A 69 4.78 -0.11 0.85
N ALA A 70 5.59 0.61 0.06
CA ALA A 70 6.80 0.09 -0.55
C ALA A 70 7.76 -0.52 0.48
N ARG A 71 8.03 0.21 1.57
CA ARG A 71 8.88 -0.29 2.67
C ARG A 71 8.28 -1.52 3.35
N THR A 72 6.96 -1.56 3.53
CA THR A 72 6.29 -2.70 4.17
C THR A 72 6.38 -3.95 3.28
N VAL A 73 6.16 -3.79 1.97
CA VAL A 73 6.30 -4.87 0.98
C VAL A 73 7.74 -5.41 0.97
N ASP A 74 8.74 -4.54 0.93
CA ASP A 74 10.14 -4.97 0.98
C ASP A 74 10.48 -5.70 2.28
N LEU A 75 10.00 -5.20 3.43
CA LEU A 75 10.19 -5.85 4.73
C LEU A 75 9.61 -7.28 4.75
N ILE A 76 8.41 -7.47 4.19
CA ILE A 76 7.75 -8.79 4.11
C ILE A 76 8.53 -9.72 3.19
N ARG A 77 8.97 -9.23 2.02
CA ARG A 77 9.74 -10.02 1.05
C ARG A 77 11.10 -10.44 1.60
N ASP A 78 11.77 -9.56 2.34
CA ASP A 78 13.06 -9.86 2.97
C ASP A 78 12.91 -10.83 4.15
N SER A 79 11.85 -10.71 4.95
CA SER A 79 11.53 -11.65 6.03
C SER A 79 11.27 -13.07 5.52
N ARG A 80 10.83 -13.23 4.26
CA ARG A 80 10.58 -14.55 3.66
C ARG A 80 11.83 -15.21 3.08
N LYS A 81 12.89 -14.44 2.78
CA LYS A 81 14.18 -15.00 2.28
C LYS A 81 15.02 -15.65 3.36
N VAL A 82 14.73 -15.39 4.64
CA VAL A 82 15.48 -15.90 5.79
C VAL A 82 14.87 -17.16 6.40
N ALA A 83 13.84 -17.74 5.77
CA ALA A 83 13.16 -18.96 6.19
C ALA A 83 13.47 -20.16 5.28
#